data_AF-A0A1H1VHY8-F1
#
_entry.id   AF-A0A1H1VHY8-F1
#
_cell.length_a   1.000
_cell.length_b   1.000
_cell.length_c   1.000
_cell.angle_alpha   90.00
_cell.angle_beta   90.00
_cell.angle_gamma   90.00
#
_symmetry.space_group_name_H-M   'P 1'
#
loop_
_entity.id
_entity.type
_entity.pdbx_description
1 polymer ?
#
loop_
_entity_poly.entity_id
_entity_poly.type
_entity_poly.pdbx_seq_one_letter_code
_entity_poly.pdbx_strand_id
1 'polypeptide(L)'
;MIRTHEAGTLRADHLDATVTLAGWIARRRDHGGVAFLDLRDASGTVQVVIRDEETAHGLRQEHCLRVVGEVRRRPEGNANPNLPTGEVEVVATEVEVLSTAEALPFPIEEHHQTPVNEEVRLRHRYLDLRRPEMAAKLRTRSRVTRLIRDVMDEHGFVDVETPYLTRSTPEGARDFVVPVRLQPGSWYALPQSPQLFKQLLMVAGIERYYQIARCFRDEDFRADRQPEFTQLDVEMSFCDTDDIIALTEQVLARVWKTVLGYDIPLPIPRMTYAEAMRRFGIDRPDLRFGNELVDFTEYFAQTPFRVFQAKGEDFHVGAVVMPGGAGQARKELDAWQEWARSRGAKGLAYVLVGEGGELGGPVAKNLSEDERAGLAEHAGAKPGDCVFFAAGPRTEALALLAAVRLEVGERCGLIDHSRWEFCWVVDAPMFEPVETFGGEKGWTAIHHPFTAPTAEWADRFEEDPGQALSQAYDIVLNGNEIGGGSIRIHRADVQQRVFDLIGLSHEEAASQFGFLLEAFKYGPPPHGGIALGLDRLVALLTGAESIRDVIAFPKSASGADPLTGAPTPISPAQRREAGIDVVPGKSSGTGRHRADDAKVTDRVGSDDAASGA
;
A
#
# COMPACT_ATOMS: atom_id res chain seq x y z
N MET A 1 -27.45 -6.46 28.09
CA MET A 1 -26.88 -7.26 26.99
C MET A 1 -27.78 -8.47 26.80
N ILE A 2 -28.13 -8.86 25.56
CA ILE A 2 -29.03 -10.02 25.32
C ILE A 2 -28.34 -11.39 25.48
N ARG A 3 -27.00 -11.40 25.59
CA ARG A 3 -26.17 -12.59 25.85
C ARG A 3 -25.53 -12.51 27.24
N THR A 4 -25.25 -13.68 27.81
CA THR A 4 -24.52 -13.84 29.08
C THR A 4 -23.06 -14.22 28.86
N HIS A 5 -22.77 -14.95 27.76
CA HIS A 5 -21.45 -15.45 27.40
C HIS A 5 -21.24 -15.28 25.89
N GLU A 6 -19.97 -15.33 25.47
CA GLU A 6 -19.64 -15.40 24.05
C GLU A 6 -19.52 -16.86 23.61
N ALA A 7 -20.03 -17.19 22.43
CA ALA A 7 -20.18 -18.57 21.98
C ALA A 7 -18.86 -19.37 22.03
N GLY A 8 -17.78 -18.83 21.46
CA GLY A 8 -16.47 -19.45 21.38
C GLY A 8 -15.68 -19.53 22.70
N THR A 9 -16.20 -18.95 23.79
CA THR A 9 -15.51 -18.90 25.10
C THR A 9 -15.88 -20.05 26.03
N LEU A 10 -16.92 -20.82 25.73
CA LEU A 10 -17.38 -21.91 26.60
C LEU A 10 -16.34 -23.04 26.69
N ARG A 11 -16.15 -23.56 27.91
CA ARG A 11 -15.16 -24.59 28.30
C ARG A 11 -15.77 -25.53 29.35
N ALA A 12 -15.04 -26.59 29.71
CA ALA A 12 -15.44 -27.53 30.76
C ALA A 12 -15.75 -26.86 32.11
N ASP A 13 -15.12 -25.72 32.43
CA ASP A 13 -15.40 -24.97 33.65
C ASP A 13 -16.80 -24.31 33.68
N HIS A 14 -17.52 -24.32 32.55
CA HIS A 14 -18.89 -23.81 32.45
C HIS A 14 -19.94 -24.91 32.50
N LEU A 15 -19.57 -26.17 32.75
CA LEU A 15 -20.53 -27.29 32.81
C LEU A 15 -21.68 -27.00 33.79
N ASP A 16 -22.88 -27.44 33.40
CA ASP A 16 -24.14 -27.31 34.14
C ASP A 16 -24.64 -25.86 34.30
N ALA A 17 -23.91 -24.87 33.77
CA ALA A 17 -24.36 -23.48 33.76
C ALA A 17 -25.45 -23.25 32.70
N THR A 18 -26.49 -22.52 33.08
CA THR A 18 -27.45 -21.96 32.11
C THR A 18 -26.88 -20.70 31.49
N VAL A 19 -26.77 -20.70 30.16
CA VAL A 19 -26.22 -19.59 29.38
C VAL A 19 -27.23 -19.09 28.36
N THR A 20 -27.22 -17.78 28.12
CA THR A 20 -27.83 -17.15 26.95
C THR A 20 -26.73 -16.77 25.95
N LEU A 21 -26.84 -17.28 24.73
CA LEU A 21 -25.97 -17.00 23.59
C LEU A 21 -26.76 -16.28 22.49
N ALA A 22 -26.08 -15.46 21.69
CA ALA A 22 -26.64 -14.88 20.49
C ALA A 22 -25.61 -14.88 19.36
N GLY A 23 -26.02 -15.27 18.16
CA GLY A 23 -25.10 -15.44 17.03
C GLY A 23 -25.79 -15.99 15.79
N TRP A 24 -25.00 -16.44 14.82
CA TRP A 24 -25.49 -16.99 13.55
C TRP A 24 -25.30 -18.50 13.48
N ILE A 25 -26.25 -19.19 12.86
CA ILE A 25 -26.08 -20.61 12.55
C ILE A 25 -25.01 -20.75 11.47
N ALA A 26 -23.79 -21.13 11.83
CA ALA A 26 -22.73 -21.40 10.87
C ALA A 26 -23.01 -22.69 10.09
N ARG A 27 -23.45 -23.74 10.79
CA ARG A 27 -23.80 -25.04 10.21
C ARG A 27 -25.00 -25.64 10.92
N ARG A 28 -25.77 -26.42 10.17
CA ARG A 28 -26.84 -27.28 10.68
C ARG A 28 -26.57 -28.73 10.28
N ARG A 29 -26.81 -29.66 11.21
CA ARG A 29 -26.75 -31.11 11.01
C ARG A 29 -27.97 -31.73 11.70
N ASP A 30 -28.62 -32.69 11.06
CA ASP A 30 -29.79 -33.39 11.62
C ASP A 30 -29.46 -34.88 11.79
N HIS A 31 -29.73 -35.45 12.96
CA HIS A 31 -29.52 -36.87 13.22
C HIS A 31 -30.57 -37.42 14.20
N GLY A 32 -31.40 -38.36 13.74
CA GLY A 32 -32.32 -39.10 14.60
C GLY A 32 -33.32 -38.25 15.41
N GLY A 33 -33.85 -37.17 14.80
CA GLY A 33 -34.79 -36.25 15.46
C GLY A 33 -34.14 -35.16 16.33
N VAL A 34 -32.81 -35.09 16.33
CA VAL A 34 -32.04 -34.04 17.03
C VAL A 34 -31.32 -33.17 16.01
N ALA A 35 -31.46 -31.85 16.16
CA ALA A 35 -30.73 -30.88 15.37
C ALA A 35 -29.50 -30.36 16.12
N PHE A 36 -28.38 -30.34 15.42
CA PHE A 36 -27.10 -29.81 15.89
C PHE A 36 -26.78 -28.56 15.10
N LEU A 37 -26.67 -27.43 15.79
CA LEU A 37 -26.29 -26.16 15.21
C LEU A 37 -24.88 -25.79 15.68
N ASP A 38 -24.05 -25.35 14.76
CA ASP A 38 -22.82 -24.67 15.13
C ASP A 38 -23.15 -23.16 15.20
N LEU A 39 -23.33 -22.63 16.42
CA LEU A 39 -23.68 -21.23 16.65
C LEU A 39 -22.40 -20.40 16.75
N ARG A 40 -22.24 -19.44 15.85
CA ARG A 40 -21.04 -18.60 15.69
C ARG A 40 -21.31 -17.16 16.12
N ASP A 41 -20.37 -16.59 16.88
CA ASP A 41 -20.26 -15.16 17.10
C ASP A 41 -18.81 -14.68 16.89
N ALA A 42 -18.48 -13.46 17.31
CA ALA A 42 -17.15 -12.88 17.14
C ALA A 42 -16.03 -13.65 17.88
N SER A 43 -16.37 -14.38 18.95
CA SER A 43 -15.41 -15.12 19.78
C SER A 43 -15.11 -16.53 19.26
N GLY A 44 -15.92 -17.03 18.33
CA GLY A 44 -15.81 -18.38 17.77
C GLY A 44 -17.16 -19.07 17.66
N THR A 45 -17.14 -20.40 17.75
CA THR A 45 -18.30 -21.26 17.49
C THR A 45 -18.50 -22.23 18.65
N VAL A 46 -19.76 -22.53 18.99
CA VAL A 46 -20.14 -23.62 19.90
C VAL A 46 -21.27 -24.46 19.34
N GLN A 47 -21.28 -25.75 19.65
CA GLN A 47 -22.38 -26.63 19.28
C GLN A 47 -23.59 -26.38 20.20
N VAL A 48 -24.76 -26.20 19.58
CA VAL A 48 -26.06 -26.13 20.22
C VAL A 48 -26.87 -27.36 19.80
N VAL A 49 -27.47 -28.04 20.75
CA VAL A 49 -28.30 -29.22 20.54
C VAL A 49 -29.76 -28.86 20.78
N ILE A 50 -30.60 -29.04 19.77
CA ILE A 50 -32.06 -28.83 19.85
C ILE A 50 -32.73 -30.19 19.66
N ARG A 51 -33.45 -30.62 20.70
CA ARG A 51 -34.18 -31.91 20.71
C ARG A 51 -35.63 -31.78 20.28
N ASP A 52 -36.17 -30.57 20.26
CA ASP A 52 -37.51 -30.30 19.79
C ASP A 52 -37.50 -30.11 18.26
N GLU A 53 -38.06 -31.09 17.53
CA GLU A 53 -38.07 -31.08 16.07
C GLU A 53 -38.83 -29.88 15.50
N GLU A 54 -39.90 -29.42 16.17
CA GLU A 54 -40.71 -28.29 15.72
C GLU A 54 -39.91 -26.97 15.80
N THR A 55 -39.25 -26.71 16.94
CA THR A 55 -38.35 -25.55 17.10
C THR A 55 -37.18 -25.58 16.12
N ALA A 56 -36.61 -26.76 15.86
CA ALA A 56 -35.52 -26.91 14.90
C ALA A 56 -36.00 -26.79 13.44
N HIS A 57 -37.29 -27.02 13.17
CA HIS A 57 -37.85 -26.97 11.84
C HIS A 57 -37.73 -25.55 11.26
N GLY A 58 -37.26 -25.44 10.01
CA GLY A 58 -37.13 -24.15 9.34
C GLY A 58 -35.90 -23.30 9.70
N LEU A 59 -35.10 -23.68 10.71
CA LEU A 59 -33.80 -23.03 10.98
C LEU A 59 -32.81 -23.29 9.83
N ARG A 60 -32.20 -22.23 9.28
CA ARG A 60 -31.26 -22.32 8.16
C ARG A 60 -29.92 -21.67 8.49
N GLN A 61 -28.92 -22.01 7.70
CA GLN A 61 -27.61 -21.36 7.77
C GLN A 61 -27.75 -19.84 7.74
N GLU A 62 -26.95 -19.16 8.55
CA GLU A 62 -26.94 -17.71 8.78
C GLU A 62 -28.24 -17.10 9.35
N HIS A 63 -29.21 -17.90 9.82
CA HIS A 63 -30.22 -17.37 10.74
C HIS A 63 -29.54 -16.82 11.99
N CYS A 64 -29.96 -15.64 12.44
CA CYS A 64 -29.50 -15.02 13.68
C CYS A 64 -30.42 -15.48 14.81
N LEU A 65 -29.84 -16.09 15.84
CA LEU A 65 -30.58 -16.69 16.95
C LEU A 65 -30.18 -16.05 18.29
N ARG A 66 -31.13 -16.08 19.23
CA ARG A 66 -30.85 -16.11 20.67
C ARG A 66 -31.17 -17.52 21.17
N VAL A 67 -30.25 -18.10 21.93
CA VAL A 67 -30.41 -19.44 22.51
C VAL A 67 -30.20 -19.34 24.02
N VAL A 68 -31.16 -19.83 24.80
CA VAL A 68 -30.98 -20.14 26.22
C VAL A 68 -30.82 -21.65 26.35
N GLY A 69 -29.82 -22.11 27.09
CA GLY A 69 -29.61 -23.53 27.31
C GLY A 69 -28.58 -23.83 28.37
N GLU A 70 -28.45 -25.11 28.69
CA GLU A 70 -27.52 -25.63 29.69
C GLU A 70 -26.24 -26.14 28.99
N VAL A 71 -25.07 -25.74 29.49
CA VAL A 71 -23.79 -26.25 29.01
C VAL A 71 -23.59 -27.68 29.50
N ARG A 72 -23.34 -28.61 28.60
CA ARG A 72 -23.09 -30.02 28.92
C ARG A 72 -21.82 -30.53 28.26
N ARG A 73 -21.28 -31.60 28.84
CA ARG A 73 -20.18 -32.34 28.25
C ARG A 73 -20.71 -33.09 27.03
N ARG A 74 -19.98 -33.03 25.92
CA ARG A 74 -20.32 -33.84 24.75
C ARG A 74 -20.23 -35.33 25.11
N PRO A 75 -21.06 -36.20 24.51
CA PRO A 75 -20.95 -37.64 24.70
C PRO A 75 -19.55 -38.18 24.34
N GLU A 76 -19.19 -39.31 24.94
CA GLU A 76 -17.92 -39.98 24.67
C GLU A 76 -17.73 -40.23 23.16
N GLY A 77 -16.55 -39.92 22.63
CA GLY A 77 -16.24 -40.01 21.20
C GLY A 77 -16.68 -38.79 20.35
N ASN A 78 -17.47 -37.86 20.89
CA ASN A 78 -18.00 -36.70 20.15
C ASN A 78 -17.27 -35.37 20.42
N ALA A 79 -16.19 -35.41 21.20
CA ALA A 79 -15.33 -34.25 21.40
C ALA A 79 -14.66 -33.85 20.07
N ASN A 80 -14.62 -32.55 19.77
CA ASN A 80 -13.98 -32.04 18.56
C ASN A 80 -12.66 -31.33 18.91
N PRO A 81 -11.49 -31.96 18.70
CA PRO A 81 -10.20 -31.37 19.07
C PRO A 81 -9.85 -30.11 18.25
N ASN A 82 -10.53 -29.86 17.14
CA ASN A 82 -10.30 -28.69 16.29
C ASN A 82 -11.04 -27.44 16.76
N LEU A 83 -11.87 -27.53 17.81
CA LEU A 83 -12.62 -26.39 18.35
C LEU A 83 -12.24 -26.16 19.82
N PRO A 84 -12.01 -24.89 20.24
CA PRO A 84 -11.78 -24.58 21.65
C PRO A 84 -12.97 -24.96 22.56
N THR A 85 -14.20 -24.96 22.03
CA THR A 85 -15.40 -25.41 22.72
C THR A 85 -15.69 -26.91 22.48
N GLY A 86 -14.71 -27.66 21.98
CA GLY A 86 -14.88 -29.00 21.42
C GLY A 86 -15.34 -30.06 22.40
N GLU A 87 -15.12 -29.84 23.70
CA GLU A 87 -15.53 -30.75 24.77
C GLU A 87 -16.97 -30.51 25.27
N VAL A 88 -17.56 -29.37 24.92
CA VAL A 88 -18.86 -28.92 25.42
C VAL A 88 -19.87 -28.67 24.31
N GLU A 89 -21.15 -28.71 24.68
CA GLU A 89 -22.28 -28.32 23.86
C GLU A 89 -23.33 -27.62 24.73
N VAL A 90 -24.22 -26.86 24.12
CA VAL A 90 -25.34 -26.21 24.81
C VAL A 90 -26.63 -26.91 24.43
N VAL A 91 -27.31 -27.54 25.40
CA VAL A 91 -28.63 -28.13 25.17
C VAL A 91 -29.67 -27.02 25.29
N ALA A 92 -30.28 -26.66 24.17
CA ALA A 92 -31.21 -25.55 24.09
C ALA A 92 -32.51 -25.84 24.84
N THR A 93 -32.92 -24.89 25.70
CA THR A 93 -34.22 -24.86 26.36
C THR A 93 -35.15 -23.83 25.73
N GLU A 94 -34.59 -22.75 25.19
CA GLU A 94 -35.32 -21.70 24.46
C GLU A 94 -34.51 -21.30 23.23
N VAL A 95 -35.19 -21.18 22.09
CA VAL A 95 -34.60 -20.68 20.84
C VAL A 95 -35.52 -19.59 20.29
N GLU A 96 -34.96 -18.40 20.09
CA GLU A 96 -35.63 -17.28 19.44
C GLU A 96 -34.89 -16.96 18.14
N VAL A 97 -35.62 -16.94 17.03
CA VAL A 97 -35.09 -16.45 15.76
C VAL A 97 -35.15 -14.93 15.77
N LEU A 98 -34.00 -14.29 15.93
CA LEU A 98 -33.87 -12.83 15.89
C LEU A 98 -34.03 -12.30 14.47
N SER A 99 -33.48 -13.02 13.48
CA SER A 99 -33.62 -12.70 12.07
C SER A 99 -33.39 -13.95 11.21
N THR A 100 -34.19 -14.11 10.16
CA THR A 100 -34.01 -15.16 9.15
C THR A 100 -32.96 -14.76 8.12
N ALA A 101 -32.46 -15.73 7.37
CA ALA A 101 -31.56 -15.51 6.23
C ALA A 101 -32.08 -16.26 5.00
N GLU A 102 -31.93 -15.62 3.83
CA GLU A 102 -32.23 -16.25 2.55
C GLU A 102 -31.12 -17.23 2.12
N ALA A 103 -31.31 -17.87 0.96
CA ALA A 103 -30.26 -18.69 0.37
C ALA A 103 -29.00 -17.84 0.12
N LEU A 104 -27.86 -18.33 0.59
CA LEU A 104 -26.62 -17.57 0.53
C LEU A 104 -26.04 -17.55 -0.90
N PRO A 105 -25.47 -16.42 -1.34
CA PRO A 105 -24.82 -16.31 -2.65
C PRO A 105 -23.52 -17.13 -2.72
N PHE A 106 -22.90 -17.37 -1.58
CA PHE A 106 -21.79 -18.29 -1.36
C PHE A 106 -21.77 -18.68 0.12
N PRO A 107 -21.17 -19.82 0.49
CA PRO A 107 -21.18 -20.25 1.86
C PRO A 107 -20.02 -19.62 2.65
N ILE A 108 -20.20 -19.47 3.97
CA ILE A 108 -19.31 -18.67 4.86
C ILE A 108 -18.15 -19.50 5.43
N GLU A 109 -18.19 -20.83 5.30
CA GLU A 109 -17.19 -21.72 5.89
C GLU A 109 -15.88 -21.77 5.07
N GLU A 110 -14.76 -22.07 5.73
CA GLU A 110 -13.41 -22.07 5.14
C GLU A 110 -13.14 -23.25 4.18
N HIS A 111 -13.86 -24.37 4.30
CA HIS A 111 -13.57 -25.60 3.56
C HIS A 111 -14.28 -25.72 2.20
N HIS A 112 -14.33 -24.63 1.44
CA HIS A 112 -14.75 -24.72 0.04
C HIS A 112 -13.56 -25.12 -0.83
N GLN A 113 -13.69 -26.26 -1.52
CA GLN A 113 -12.70 -26.75 -2.48
C GLN A 113 -12.50 -25.79 -3.67
N THR A 114 -13.47 -24.90 -3.91
CA THR A 114 -13.43 -23.91 -5.00
C THR A 114 -13.41 -22.50 -4.40
N PRO A 115 -12.41 -21.67 -4.75
CA PRO A 115 -12.40 -20.26 -4.37
C PRO A 115 -13.65 -19.54 -4.86
N VAL A 116 -14.30 -18.76 -4.00
CA VAL A 116 -15.42 -17.90 -4.39
C VAL A 116 -14.89 -16.76 -5.25
N ASN A 117 -15.54 -16.49 -6.37
CA ASN A 117 -15.20 -15.40 -7.28
C ASN A 117 -15.17 -14.04 -6.53
N GLU A 118 -14.13 -13.23 -6.78
CA GLU A 118 -13.93 -11.94 -6.11
C GLU A 118 -15.12 -10.99 -6.27
N GLU A 119 -15.69 -10.87 -7.47
CA GLU A 119 -16.81 -9.96 -7.74
C GLU A 119 -18.02 -10.31 -6.87
N VAL A 120 -18.32 -11.60 -6.72
CA VAL A 120 -19.40 -12.09 -5.85
C VAL A 120 -19.09 -11.79 -4.38
N ARG A 121 -17.84 -11.99 -3.94
CA ARG A 121 -17.39 -11.65 -2.57
C ARG A 121 -17.56 -10.16 -2.29
N LEU A 122 -17.14 -9.29 -3.19
CA LEU A 122 -17.25 -7.84 -3.04
C LEU A 122 -18.71 -7.37 -3.06
N ARG A 123 -19.55 -7.93 -3.95
CA ARG A 123 -20.99 -7.61 -4.01
C ARG A 123 -21.72 -7.93 -2.71
N HIS A 124 -21.31 -9.00 -2.02
CA HIS A 124 -21.86 -9.38 -0.71
C HIS A 124 -20.80 -9.26 0.39
N ARG A 125 -20.01 -8.18 0.39
CA ARG A 125 -18.88 -8.01 1.31
C ARG A 125 -19.26 -8.15 2.78
N TYR A 126 -20.47 -7.76 3.16
CA TYR A 126 -21.00 -7.94 4.51
C TYR A 126 -21.16 -9.42 4.93
N LEU A 127 -21.33 -10.34 3.99
CA LEU A 127 -21.29 -11.79 4.23
C LEU A 127 -19.85 -12.31 4.17
N ASP A 128 -19.04 -11.85 3.21
CA ASP A 128 -17.63 -12.24 3.09
C ASP A 128 -16.84 -11.92 4.38
N LEU A 129 -17.11 -10.76 4.99
CA LEU A 129 -16.51 -10.36 6.27
C LEU A 129 -16.96 -11.20 7.48
N ARG A 130 -17.96 -12.09 7.34
CA ARG A 130 -18.30 -13.08 8.39
C ARG A 130 -17.38 -14.29 8.38
N ARG A 131 -16.65 -14.52 7.29
CA ARG A 131 -15.68 -15.61 7.17
C ARG A 131 -14.55 -15.37 8.19
N PRO A 132 -14.13 -16.38 8.98
CA PRO A 132 -13.15 -16.20 10.04
C PRO A 132 -11.84 -15.55 9.58
N GLU A 133 -11.27 -16.00 8.45
CA GLU A 133 -10.06 -15.40 7.86
C GLU A 133 -10.21 -13.88 7.59
N MET A 134 -11.34 -13.43 7.06
CA MET A 134 -11.57 -12.04 6.68
C MET A 134 -11.78 -11.17 7.91
N ALA A 135 -12.54 -11.67 8.87
CA ALA A 135 -12.75 -11.00 10.14
C ALA A 135 -11.43 -10.90 10.94
N ALA A 136 -10.58 -11.92 10.90
CA ALA A 136 -9.26 -11.92 11.53
C ALA A 136 -8.36 -10.83 10.92
N LYS A 137 -8.32 -10.70 9.59
CA LYS A 137 -7.57 -9.63 8.90
C LYS A 137 -7.97 -8.22 9.37
N LEU A 138 -9.27 -7.93 9.47
CA LEU A 138 -9.75 -6.63 9.97
C LEU A 138 -9.43 -6.40 11.45
N ARG A 139 -9.51 -7.44 12.29
CA ARG A 139 -9.11 -7.35 13.71
C ARG A 139 -7.60 -7.12 13.84
N THR A 140 -6.78 -7.78 13.02
CA THR A 140 -5.33 -7.53 12.94
C THR A 140 -5.06 -6.09 12.54
N ARG A 141 -5.75 -5.55 11.53
CA ARG A 141 -5.65 -4.13 11.17
C ARG A 141 -5.91 -3.22 12.37
N SER A 142 -6.99 -3.46 13.11
CA SER A 142 -7.32 -2.67 14.31
C SER A 142 -6.26 -2.77 15.40
N ARG A 143 -5.65 -3.96 15.59
CA ARG A 143 -4.55 -4.16 16.52
C ARG A 143 -3.29 -3.41 16.07
N VAL A 144 -2.96 -3.47 14.78
CA VAL A 144 -1.80 -2.76 14.19
C VAL A 144 -1.93 -1.25 14.39
N THR A 145 -3.09 -0.66 14.08
CA THR A 145 -3.28 0.79 14.26
C THR A 145 -3.19 1.22 15.71
N ARG A 146 -3.67 0.40 16.65
CA ARG A 146 -3.46 0.63 18.08
C ARG A 146 -1.98 0.62 18.45
N LEU A 147 -1.23 -0.41 18.02
CA LEU A 147 0.20 -0.54 18.35
C LEU A 147 1.03 0.61 17.81
N ILE A 148 0.71 1.08 16.60
CA ILE A 148 1.31 2.28 16.02
C ILE A 148 1.09 3.47 16.95
N ARG A 149 -0.16 3.74 17.33
CA ARG A 149 -0.52 4.85 18.23
C ARG A 149 0.22 4.75 19.56
N ASP A 150 0.28 3.57 20.17
CA ASP A 150 1.01 3.33 21.41
C ASP A 150 2.50 3.72 21.27
N VAL A 151 3.18 3.35 20.16
CA VAL A 151 4.59 3.74 19.91
C VAL A 151 4.74 5.24 19.67
N MET A 152 3.82 5.86 18.94
CA MET A 152 3.84 7.31 18.69
C MET A 152 3.67 8.09 20.00
N ASP A 153 2.72 7.69 20.84
CA ASP A 153 2.51 8.27 22.18
C ASP A 153 3.74 8.12 23.08
N GLU A 154 4.38 6.94 23.08
CA GLU A 154 5.64 6.68 23.81
C GLU A 154 6.77 7.63 23.38
N HIS A 155 6.75 8.11 22.13
CA HIS A 155 7.74 9.05 21.57
C HIS A 155 7.27 10.52 21.60
N GLY A 156 6.15 10.83 22.24
CA GLY A 156 5.64 12.20 22.38
C GLY A 156 5.14 12.81 21.07
N PHE A 157 4.71 11.98 20.12
CA PHE A 157 4.04 12.44 18.92
C PHE A 157 2.57 12.80 19.21
N VAL A 158 2.05 13.78 18.48
CA VAL A 158 0.67 14.24 18.60
C VAL A 158 -0.13 13.78 17.38
N ASP A 159 -1.26 13.11 17.61
CA ASP A 159 -2.22 12.76 16.55
C ASP A 159 -3.01 14.01 16.17
N VAL A 160 -2.75 14.57 14.99
CA VAL A 160 -3.42 15.79 14.51
C VAL A 160 -4.15 15.49 13.22
N GLU A 161 -5.46 15.73 13.20
CA GLU A 161 -6.24 15.59 11.97
C GLU A 161 -5.96 16.74 10.99
N THR A 162 -5.82 16.41 9.70
CA THR A 162 -5.64 17.39 8.62
C THR A 162 -6.85 17.40 7.69
N PRO A 163 -7.18 18.53 7.02
CA PRO A 163 -8.38 18.63 6.20
C PRO A 163 -8.32 17.74 4.94
N TYR A 164 -9.47 17.21 4.53
CA TYR A 164 -9.63 16.47 3.26
C TYR A 164 -10.15 17.32 2.10
N LEU A 165 -10.67 18.52 2.35
CA LEU A 165 -11.09 19.45 1.31
C LEU A 165 -10.00 20.49 1.14
N THR A 166 -9.05 20.22 0.25
CA THR A 166 -7.81 20.97 0.09
C THR A 166 -7.80 21.77 -1.20
N ARG A 167 -6.73 22.55 -1.39
CA ARG A 167 -6.40 23.12 -2.69
C ARG A 167 -5.82 22.02 -3.59
N SER A 168 -6.12 22.06 -4.89
CA SER A 168 -5.43 21.21 -5.86
C SER A 168 -4.00 21.69 -6.06
N THR A 169 -3.05 20.79 -5.80
CA THR A 169 -1.61 21.01 -5.89
C THR A 169 -1.00 19.83 -6.65
N PRO A 170 -0.25 20.07 -7.74
CA PRO A 170 0.45 19.00 -8.45
C PRO A 170 1.50 18.34 -7.53
N GLU A 171 1.18 17.18 -6.97
CA GLU A 171 2.07 16.38 -6.10
C GLU A 171 2.53 15.06 -6.75
N GLY A 172 2.32 14.92 -8.06
CA GLY A 172 2.77 13.77 -8.86
C GLY A 172 1.65 12.87 -9.36
N ALA A 173 0.52 12.78 -8.67
CA ALA A 173 -0.69 12.10 -9.16
C ALA A 173 -1.78 13.10 -9.60
N ARG A 174 -2.87 12.59 -10.17
CA ARG A 174 -4.07 13.40 -10.43
C ARG A 174 -4.95 13.45 -9.19
N ASP A 175 -5.47 14.63 -8.88
CA ASP A 175 -6.39 14.85 -7.77
C ASP A 175 -7.83 14.38 -8.10
N PHE A 176 -8.51 13.81 -7.11
CA PHE A 176 -9.97 13.80 -7.09
C PHE A 176 -10.48 15.20 -6.71
N VAL A 177 -11.39 15.76 -7.49
CA VAL A 177 -11.94 17.11 -7.26
C VAL A 177 -13.37 17.08 -6.71
N VAL A 178 -13.69 18.03 -5.83
CA VAL A 178 -15.00 18.17 -5.19
C VAL A 178 -15.58 19.56 -5.52
N PRO A 179 -16.74 19.64 -6.20
CA PRO A 179 -17.33 20.93 -6.59
C PRO A 179 -17.85 21.71 -5.37
N VAL A 180 -17.72 23.04 -5.42
CA VAL A 180 -18.19 23.93 -4.35
C VAL A 180 -19.52 24.58 -4.74
N ARG A 181 -20.64 24.04 -4.23
CA ARG A 181 -21.99 24.57 -4.47
C ARG A 181 -22.14 26.08 -4.22
N LEU A 182 -21.47 26.60 -3.18
CA LEU A 182 -21.56 28.01 -2.78
C LEU A 182 -20.70 28.94 -3.63
N GLN A 183 -19.75 28.40 -4.40
CA GLN A 183 -18.82 29.14 -5.24
C GLN A 183 -18.72 28.44 -6.61
N PRO A 184 -19.77 28.50 -7.45
CA PRO A 184 -19.79 27.79 -8.72
C PRO A 184 -18.54 28.11 -9.58
N GLY A 185 -17.91 27.07 -10.12
CA GLY A 185 -16.64 27.17 -10.84
C GLY A 185 -15.39 26.97 -9.97
N SER A 186 -15.53 26.86 -8.65
CA SER A 186 -14.45 26.53 -7.71
C SER A 186 -14.53 25.08 -7.24
N TRP A 187 -13.37 24.51 -6.91
CA TRP A 187 -13.21 23.09 -6.59
C TRP A 187 -12.25 22.93 -5.42
N TYR A 188 -12.57 22.01 -4.51
CA TYR A 188 -11.57 21.40 -3.63
C TYR A 188 -10.90 20.23 -4.35
N ALA A 189 -9.75 19.82 -3.85
CA ALA A 189 -9.13 18.53 -4.13
C ALA A 189 -9.17 17.65 -2.87
N LEU A 190 -9.22 16.34 -3.05
CA LEU A 190 -8.92 15.39 -1.98
C LEU A 190 -7.39 15.17 -1.93
N PRO A 191 -6.78 15.14 -0.73
CA PRO A 191 -5.32 15.14 -0.61
C PRO A 191 -4.70 13.81 -1.05
N GLN A 192 -3.64 13.90 -1.83
CA GLN A 192 -2.79 12.75 -2.18
C GLN A 192 -2.01 12.23 -0.96
N SER A 193 -1.73 13.13 -0.02
CA SER A 193 -1.19 12.88 1.31
C SER A 193 -1.34 14.16 2.18
N PRO A 194 -1.12 14.11 3.50
CA PRO A 194 -1.07 15.32 4.34
C PRO A 194 0.22 16.16 4.19
N GLN A 195 1.04 15.93 3.16
CA GLN A 195 2.41 16.45 3.01
C GLN A 195 2.57 17.95 3.25
N LEU A 196 1.66 18.78 2.74
CA LEU A 196 1.77 20.23 2.94
C LEU A 196 1.35 20.63 4.35
N PHE A 197 0.33 19.98 4.92
CA PHE A 197 -0.16 20.30 6.26
C PHE A 197 0.80 19.85 7.36
N LYS A 198 1.41 18.67 7.24
CA LYS A 198 2.39 18.21 8.24
C LYS A 198 3.62 19.12 8.31
N GLN A 199 4.07 19.66 7.18
CA GLN A 199 5.13 20.68 7.16
C GLN A 199 4.67 21.99 7.85
N LEU A 200 3.44 22.45 7.58
CA LEU A 200 2.88 23.61 8.30
C LEU A 200 2.78 23.37 9.81
N LEU A 201 2.51 22.15 10.26
CA LEU A 201 2.51 21.80 11.68
C LEU A 201 3.91 21.86 12.30
N MET A 202 4.96 21.58 11.53
CA MET A 202 6.35 21.81 11.97
C MET A 202 6.61 23.32 12.14
N VAL A 203 6.17 24.14 11.19
CA VAL A 203 6.23 25.62 11.32
C VAL A 203 5.42 26.12 12.51
N ALA A 204 4.28 25.47 12.82
CA ALA A 204 3.43 25.80 13.96
C ALA A 204 4.01 25.40 15.33
N GLY A 205 5.15 24.70 15.37
CA GLY A 205 5.79 24.28 16.61
C GLY A 205 5.17 23.05 17.27
N ILE A 206 4.46 22.20 16.51
CA ILE A 206 3.99 20.89 17.02
C ILE A 206 5.17 19.94 17.27
N GLU A 207 6.27 20.12 16.54
CA GLU A 207 7.53 19.36 16.59
C GLU A 207 7.45 17.87 16.25
N ARG A 208 6.41 17.14 16.68
CA ARG A 208 6.24 15.70 16.45
C ARG A 208 4.79 15.40 16.10
N TYR A 209 4.54 15.24 14.82
CA TYR A 209 3.21 14.99 14.28
C TYR A 209 3.10 13.57 13.75
N TYR A 210 1.95 12.95 14.00
CA TYR A 210 1.52 11.80 13.20
C TYR A 210 0.04 11.85 12.91
N GLN A 211 -0.37 11.07 11.91
CA GLN A 211 -1.77 10.79 11.63
C GLN A 211 -1.90 9.45 10.92
N ILE A 212 -2.93 8.68 11.25
CA ILE A 212 -3.36 7.57 10.39
C ILE A 212 -4.39 8.11 9.40
N ALA A 213 -3.90 8.70 8.31
CA ALA A 213 -4.68 9.52 7.38
C ALA A 213 -5.23 8.74 6.19
N ARG A 214 -6.40 9.14 5.68
CA ARG A 214 -6.90 8.72 4.37
C ARG A 214 -6.28 9.58 3.27
N CYS A 215 -5.77 8.92 2.24
CA CYS A 215 -5.16 9.53 1.06
C CYS A 215 -5.92 9.13 -0.19
N PHE A 216 -5.90 9.98 -1.21
CA PHE A 216 -6.70 9.82 -2.43
C PHE A 216 -5.86 10.10 -3.67
N ARG A 217 -5.82 9.18 -4.64
CA ARG A 217 -5.08 9.35 -5.90
C ARG A 217 -5.90 8.83 -7.07
N ASP A 218 -6.16 9.68 -8.07
CA ASP A 218 -6.84 9.29 -9.31
C ASP A 218 -5.83 8.74 -10.33
N GLU A 219 -5.34 7.54 -10.04
CA GLU A 219 -4.39 6.80 -10.88
C GLU A 219 -5.05 5.57 -11.53
N ASP A 220 -4.38 5.01 -12.54
CA ASP A 220 -4.77 3.73 -13.12
C ASP A 220 -4.79 2.63 -12.05
N PHE A 221 -5.92 1.92 -11.98
CA PHE A 221 -6.13 0.87 -10.99
C PHE A 221 -5.22 -0.33 -11.24
N ARG A 222 -4.60 -0.83 -10.17
CA ARG A 222 -3.79 -2.06 -10.14
C ARG A 222 -4.25 -2.97 -8.99
N ALA A 223 -3.80 -4.22 -8.98
CA ALA A 223 -4.17 -5.19 -7.97
C ALA A 223 -3.80 -4.75 -6.53
N ASP A 224 -2.73 -3.96 -6.40
CA ASP A 224 -2.16 -3.44 -5.17
C ASP A 224 -2.42 -1.93 -4.97
N ARG A 225 -3.31 -1.31 -5.77
CA ARG A 225 -3.69 0.10 -5.67
C ARG A 225 -5.18 0.27 -5.43
N GLN A 226 -5.53 1.24 -4.60
CA GLN A 226 -6.90 1.67 -4.35
C GLN A 226 -6.97 3.19 -4.53
N PRO A 227 -8.09 3.73 -5.05
CA PRO A 227 -8.23 5.19 -5.24
C PRO A 227 -8.24 5.94 -3.91
N GLU A 228 -8.61 5.25 -2.84
CA GLU A 228 -8.56 5.72 -1.47
C GLU A 228 -7.79 4.68 -0.63
N PHE A 229 -6.77 5.12 0.09
CA PHE A 229 -5.88 4.23 0.84
C PHE A 229 -5.38 4.91 2.12
N THR A 230 -4.90 4.13 3.07
CA THR A 230 -4.54 4.65 4.40
C THR A 230 -3.03 4.67 4.58
N GLN A 231 -2.51 5.78 5.08
CA GLN A 231 -1.11 5.93 5.46
C GLN A 231 -0.97 6.14 6.97
N LEU A 232 0.11 5.64 7.56
CA LEU A 232 0.68 6.25 8.77
C LEU A 232 1.59 7.36 8.29
N ASP A 233 1.17 8.60 8.48
CA ASP A 233 1.90 9.80 8.09
C ASP A 233 2.58 10.39 9.32
N VAL A 234 3.88 10.69 9.21
CA VAL A 234 4.73 11.13 10.32
C VAL A 234 5.60 12.30 9.87
N GLU A 235 5.79 13.29 10.74
CA GLU A 235 6.72 14.41 10.53
C GLU A 235 7.31 14.86 11.86
N MET A 236 8.60 15.17 11.88
CA MET A 236 9.34 15.61 13.06
C MET A 236 10.22 16.83 12.74
N SER A 237 10.29 17.79 13.66
CA SER A 237 11.20 18.94 13.62
C SER A 237 12.51 18.62 14.31
N PHE A 238 13.57 19.34 13.94
CA PHE A 238 14.91 19.25 14.50
C PHE A 238 15.50 17.83 14.45
N CYS A 239 15.20 17.10 13.38
CA CYS A 239 15.64 15.73 13.16
C CYS A 239 16.52 15.59 11.93
N ASP A 240 17.26 14.49 11.87
CA ASP A 240 17.93 14.00 10.67
C ASP A 240 17.32 12.69 10.17
N THR A 241 17.93 12.11 9.11
CA THR A 241 17.50 10.86 8.51
C THR A 241 17.54 9.69 9.51
N ASP A 242 18.53 9.65 10.39
CA ASP A 242 18.73 8.55 11.34
C ASP A 242 17.64 8.54 12.41
N ASP A 243 17.20 9.73 12.86
CA ASP A 243 16.09 9.87 13.80
C ASP A 243 14.77 9.29 13.25
N ILE A 244 14.44 9.60 11.99
CA ILE A 244 13.22 9.10 11.33
C ILE A 244 13.30 7.59 11.09
N ILE A 245 14.46 7.10 10.67
CA ILE A 245 14.71 5.66 10.49
C ILE A 245 14.54 4.92 11.82
N ALA A 246 15.17 5.41 12.89
CA ALA A 246 15.12 4.77 14.21
C ALA A 246 13.69 4.70 14.78
N LEU A 247 12.91 5.78 14.64
CA LEU A 247 11.49 5.78 15.01
C LEU A 247 10.71 4.74 14.20
N THR A 248 10.90 4.72 12.88
CA THR A 248 10.19 3.80 11.98
C THR A 248 10.53 2.35 12.32
N GLU A 249 11.80 2.04 12.57
CA GLU A 249 12.25 0.71 13.00
C GLU A 249 11.57 0.25 14.29
N GLN A 250 11.38 1.15 15.26
CA GLN A 250 10.66 0.83 16.49
C GLN A 250 9.18 0.52 16.26
N VAL A 251 8.50 1.28 15.39
CA VAL A 251 7.11 1.00 14.98
C VAL A 251 7.02 -0.39 14.35
N LEU A 252 7.89 -0.69 13.38
CA LEU A 252 7.91 -1.98 12.68
C LEU A 252 8.22 -3.13 13.64
N ALA A 253 9.25 -3.00 14.48
CA ALA A 253 9.64 -4.02 15.45
C ALA A 253 8.51 -4.33 16.44
N ARG A 254 7.85 -3.29 16.99
CA ARG A 254 6.70 -3.47 17.90
C ARG A 254 5.56 -4.22 17.23
N VAL A 255 5.23 -3.85 15.99
CA VAL A 255 4.14 -4.45 15.22
C VAL A 255 4.45 -5.92 14.90
N TRP A 256 5.62 -6.22 14.33
CA TRP A 256 6.00 -7.61 13.98
C TRP A 256 6.10 -8.51 15.21
N LYS A 257 6.72 -8.03 16.29
CA LYS A 257 6.86 -8.79 17.53
C LYS A 257 5.50 -9.14 18.13
N THR A 258 4.59 -8.18 18.15
CA THR A 258 3.30 -8.34 18.83
C THR A 258 2.29 -9.13 18.01
N VAL A 259 2.29 -8.96 16.69
CA VAL A 259 1.33 -9.62 15.78
C VAL A 259 1.80 -11.01 15.38
N LEU A 260 3.08 -11.18 15.04
CA LEU A 260 3.64 -12.43 14.50
C LEU A 260 4.60 -13.15 15.44
N GLY A 261 4.99 -12.53 16.57
CA GLY A 261 6.03 -13.09 17.44
C GLY A 261 7.44 -12.98 16.83
N TYR A 262 7.61 -12.24 15.73
CA TYR A 262 8.85 -12.12 14.99
C TYR A 262 9.68 -10.92 15.50
N ASP A 263 10.94 -11.17 15.87
CA ASP A 263 11.90 -10.14 16.24
C ASP A 263 12.63 -9.65 14.98
N ILE A 264 12.38 -8.42 14.56
CA ILE A 264 13.14 -7.78 13.48
C ILE A 264 14.56 -7.48 14.00
N PRO A 265 15.62 -7.96 13.34
CA PRO A 265 16.98 -7.56 13.69
C PRO A 265 17.18 -6.07 13.43
N LEU A 266 17.59 -5.33 14.47
CA LEU A 266 17.87 -3.90 14.38
C LEU A 266 19.38 -3.61 14.59
N PRO A 267 19.94 -2.60 13.93
CA PRO A 267 19.29 -1.74 12.92
C PRO A 267 19.02 -2.51 11.62
N ILE A 268 17.99 -2.08 10.86
CA ILE A 268 17.69 -2.67 9.55
C ILE A 268 18.82 -2.29 8.58
N PRO A 269 19.31 -3.24 7.74
CA PRO A 269 20.34 -2.93 6.75
C PRO A 269 19.96 -1.79 5.81
N ARG A 270 20.96 -1.01 5.38
CA ARG A 270 20.81 0.08 4.42
C ARG A 270 21.56 -0.24 3.13
N MET A 271 20.98 0.15 2.00
CA MET A 271 21.52 0.00 0.66
C MET A 271 21.34 1.32 -0.08
N THR A 272 22.35 1.78 -0.83
CA THR A 272 22.16 2.99 -1.64
C THR A 272 21.27 2.69 -2.85
N TYR A 273 20.54 3.68 -3.35
CA TYR A 273 19.77 3.56 -4.59
C TYR A 273 20.66 3.08 -5.74
N ALA A 274 21.86 3.64 -5.89
CA ALA A 274 22.81 3.24 -6.91
C ALA A 274 23.20 1.76 -6.79
N GLU A 275 23.39 1.26 -5.57
CA GLU A 275 23.65 -0.15 -5.32
C GLU A 275 22.44 -1.04 -5.64
N ALA A 276 21.24 -0.64 -5.22
CA ALA A 276 19.99 -1.35 -5.48
C ALA A 276 19.74 -1.48 -7.00
N MET A 277 19.88 -0.38 -7.74
CA MET A 277 19.75 -0.38 -9.20
C MET A 277 20.84 -1.22 -9.88
N ARG A 278 22.09 -1.17 -9.41
CA ARG A 278 23.18 -1.97 -9.98
C ARG A 278 23.01 -3.47 -9.74
N ARG A 279 22.65 -3.88 -8.52
CA ARG A 279 22.58 -5.30 -8.13
C ARG A 279 21.24 -5.95 -8.46
N PHE A 280 20.15 -5.18 -8.45
CA PHE A 280 18.79 -5.71 -8.55
C PHE A 280 17.96 -5.06 -9.67
N GLY A 281 18.42 -3.96 -10.27
CA GLY A 281 17.71 -3.25 -11.33
C GLY A 281 16.45 -2.52 -10.87
N ILE A 282 16.25 -2.40 -9.55
CA ILE A 282 15.07 -1.82 -8.93
C ILE A 282 15.41 -1.26 -7.55
N ASP A 283 14.72 -0.18 -7.18
CA ASP A 283 14.80 0.56 -5.90
C ASP A 283 14.06 -0.10 -4.72
N ARG A 284 13.35 -1.19 -4.98
CA ARG A 284 12.64 -2.02 -3.99
C ARG A 284 13.05 -3.48 -4.13
N PRO A 285 14.32 -3.83 -3.83
CA PRO A 285 14.84 -5.16 -4.12
C PRO A 285 14.21 -6.23 -3.23
N ASP A 286 13.96 -7.40 -3.80
CA ASP A 286 13.66 -8.60 -3.03
C ASP A 286 14.95 -9.32 -2.65
N LEU A 287 15.31 -9.25 -1.38
CA LEU A 287 16.57 -9.77 -0.82
C LEU A 287 16.45 -11.20 -0.27
N ARG A 288 15.28 -11.85 -0.41
CA ARG A 288 15.08 -13.24 0.05
C ARG A 288 15.92 -14.26 -0.70
N PHE A 289 16.41 -13.89 -1.89
CA PHE A 289 17.24 -14.73 -2.75
C PHE A 289 18.34 -13.91 -3.44
N GLY A 290 19.33 -14.61 -4.01
CA GLY A 290 20.48 -14.00 -4.70
C GLY A 290 20.17 -13.62 -6.15
N ASN A 291 20.88 -14.24 -7.10
CA ASN A 291 20.72 -14.03 -8.55
C ASN A 291 20.77 -12.55 -8.95
N GLU A 292 21.78 -11.84 -8.43
CA GLU A 292 22.03 -10.44 -8.75
C GLU A 292 22.27 -10.23 -10.24
N LEU A 293 22.01 -9.02 -10.71
CA LEU A 293 22.31 -8.60 -12.07
C LEU A 293 23.83 -8.50 -12.26
N VAL A 294 24.28 -8.91 -13.44
CA VAL A 294 25.68 -8.80 -13.86
C VAL A 294 25.80 -7.77 -14.98
N ASP A 295 26.66 -6.78 -14.81
CA ASP A 295 26.93 -5.77 -15.83
C ASP A 295 27.86 -6.35 -16.91
N PHE A 296 27.45 -6.24 -18.17
CA PHE A 296 28.15 -6.70 -19.36
C PHE A 296 28.49 -5.55 -20.32
N THR A 297 28.28 -4.29 -19.92
CA THR A 297 28.44 -3.10 -20.77
C THR A 297 29.89 -2.96 -21.22
N GLU A 298 30.85 -3.02 -20.29
CA GLU A 298 32.27 -2.97 -20.62
C GLU A 298 32.74 -4.25 -21.32
N TYR A 299 32.23 -5.42 -20.90
CA TYR A 299 32.55 -6.71 -21.50
C TYR A 299 32.25 -6.74 -23.01
N PHE A 300 31.15 -6.13 -23.44
CA PHE A 300 30.74 -6.07 -24.84
C PHE A 300 31.12 -4.75 -25.55
N ALA A 301 32.04 -3.95 -25.00
CA ALA A 301 32.40 -2.65 -25.56
C ALA A 301 32.90 -2.72 -27.03
N GLN A 302 33.52 -3.84 -27.43
CA GLN A 302 34.03 -4.07 -28.79
C GLN A 302 33.25 -5.18 -29.52
N THR A 303 32.02 -5.46 -29.10
CA THR A 303 31.29 -6.62 -29.60
C THR A 303 30.94 -6.52 -31.09
N PRO A 304 31.10 -7.59 -31.88
CA PRO A 304 30.58 -7.63 -33.25
C PRO A 304 29.06 -7.75 -33.29
N PHE A 305 28.41 -8.07 -32.17
CA PHE A 305 26.97 -8.30 -32.13
C PHE A 305 26.18 -6.98 -32.02
N ARG A 306 25.60 -6.54 -33.14
CA ARG A 306 24.85 -5.26 -33.28
C ARG A 306 23.79 -4.97 -32.22
N VAL A 307 23.24 -5.99 -31.56
CA VAL A 307 22.23 -5.80 -30.50
C VAL A 307 22.87 -5.30 -29.21
N PHE A 308 24.11 -5.70 -28.92
CA PHE A 308 24.87 -5.33 -27.71
C PHE A 308 25.87 -4.18 -27.94
N GLN A 309 26.05 -3.74 -29.19
CA GLN A 309 26.86 -2.57 -29.50
C GLN A 309 26.26 -1.31 -28.88
N ALA A 310 27.10 -0.56 -28.15
CA ALA A 310 26.72 0.71 -27.54
C ALA A 310 26.17 1.71 -28.56
N LYS A 311 25.09 2.40 -28.20
CA LYS A 311 24.41 3.41 -29.05
C LYS A 311 24.32 4.79 -28.41
N GLY A 312 25.14 5.04 -27.39
CA GLY A 312 25.16 6.27 -26.59
C GLY A 312 25.71 5.99 -25.19
N GLU A 313 25.90 7.04 -24.40
CA GLU A 313 26.45 6.95 -23.04
C GLU A 313 25.54 6.22 -22.06
N ASP A 314 24.22 6.27 -22.26
CA ASP A 314 23.23 5.59 -21.42
C ASP A 314 22.92 4.14 -21.88
N PHE A 315 23.68 3.62 -22.85
CA PHE A 315 23.47 2.25 -23.32
C PHE A 315 24.03 1.25 -22.31
N HIS A 316 23.19 0.32 -21.85
CA HIS A 316 23.55 -0.71 -20.88
C HIS A 316 23.34 -2.10 -21.48
N VAL A 317 24.24 -3.02 -21.14
CA VAL A 317 24.03 -4.45 -21.33
C VAL A 317 24.18 -5.13 -19.97
N GLY A 318 23.13 -5.80 -19.53
CA GLY A 318 23.13 -6.54 -18.27
C GLY A 318 22.60 -7.95 -18.46
N ALA A 319 22.87 -8.81 -17.47
CA ALA A 319 22.48 -10.21 -17.50
C ALA A 319 21.92 -10.70 -16.15
N VAL A 320 21.11 -11.76 -16.22
CA VAL A 320 20.63 -12.54 -15.08
C VAL A 320 20.81 -14.02 -15.39
N VAL A 321 21.35 -14.77 -14.44
CA VAL A 321 21.53 -16.23 -14.54
C VAL A 321 20.31 -16.95 -13.98
N MET A 322 19.76 -17.88 -14.78
CA MET A 322 18.75 -18.85 -14.38
C MET A 322 19.43 -20.21 -14.14
N PRO A 323 19.53 -20.64 -12.87
CA PRO A 323 20.12 -21.93 -12.50
C PRO A 323 19.38 -23.09 -13.15
N GLY A 324 20.11 -24.02 -13.79
CA GLY A 324 19.52 -25.18 -14.48
C GLY A 324 18.70 -24.81 -15.73
N GLY A 325 18.77 -23.56 -16.19
CA GLY A 325 17.96 -23.06 -17.29
C GLY A 325 18.36 -23.55 -18.69
N ALA A 326 19.51 -24.22 -18.86
CA ALA A 326 19.98 -24.69 -20.16
C ALA A 326 19.09 -25.77 -20.77
N GLY A 327 18.43 -26.58 -19.92
CA GLY A 327 17.55 -27.68 -20.33
C GLY A 327 16.17 -27.25 -20.83
N GLN A 328 15.86 -25.95 -20.84
CA GLN A 328 14.57 -25.43 -21.27
C GLN A 328 14.26 -25.82 -22.73
N ALA A 329 13.01 -26.24 -22.97
CA ALA A 329 12.53 -26.51 -24.31
C ALA A 329 12.45 -25.21 -25.12
N ARG A 330 12.55 -25.32 -26.46
CA ARG A 330 12.48 -24.15 -27.34
C ARG A 330 11.22 -23.31 -27.13
N LYS A 331 10.09 -23.97 -26.86
CA LYS A 331 8.80 -23.33 -26.56
C LYS A 331 8.87 -22.45 -25.31
N GLU A 332 9.61 -22.86 -24.28
CA GLU A 332 9.77 -22.09 -23.05
C GLU A 332 10.61 -20.84 -23.29
N LEU A 333 11.70 -20.97 -24.06
CA LEU A 333 12.55 -19.85 -24.48
C LEU A 333 11.80 -18.85 -25.37
N ASP A 334 10.90 -19.32 -26.23
CA ASP A 334 10.04 -18.45 -27.05
C ASP A 334 8.99 -17.74 -26.16
N ALA A 335 8.43 -18.41 -25.14
CA ALA A 335 7.54 -17.79 -24.17
C ALA A 335 8.21 -16.66 -23.37
N TRP A 336 9.51 -16.79 -23.05
CA TRP A 336 10.28 -15.69 -22.47
C TRP A 336 10.40 -14.47 -23.40
N GLN A 337 10.49 -14.67 -24.73
CA GLN A 337 10.47 -13.56 -25.70
C GLN A 337 9.14 -12.82 -25.66
N GLU A 338 8.02 -13.55 -25.66
CA GLU A 338 6.68 -12.99 -25.61
C GLU A 338 6.44 -12.24 -24.30
N TRP A 339 6.88 -12.83 -23.18
CA TRP A 339 6.80 -12.24 -21.84
C TRP A 339 7.60 -10.93 -21.73
N ALA A 340 8.77 -10.84 -22.38
CA ALA A 340 9.55 -9.60 -22.42
C ALA A 340 8.88 -8.54 -23.32
N ARG A 341 8.35 -8.96 -24.49
CA ARG A 341 7.63 -8.05 -25.41
C ARG A 341 6.37 -7.46 -24.81
N SER A 342 5.63 -8.23 -24.00
CA SER A 342 4.45 -7.72 -23.30
C SER A 342 4.80 -6.63 -22.27
N ARG A 343 6.08 -6.44 -21.95
CA ARG A 343 6.63 -5.40 -21.06
C ARG A 343 7.35 -4.29 -21.84
N GLY A 344 7.15 -4.21 -23.15
CA GLY A 344 7.72 -3.17 -24.01
C GLY A 344 9.13 -3.45 -24.52
N ALA A 345 9.76 -4.58 -24.14
CA ALA A 345 11.07 -4.94 -24.66
C ALA A 345 11.00 -5.45 -26.11
N LYS A 346 12.09 -5.31 -26.86
CA LYS A 346 12.18 -5.86 -28.24
C LYS A 346 12.32 -7.40 -28.25
N GLY A 347 12.88 -7.95 -27.19
CA GLY A 347 13.10 -9.37 -26.95
C GLY A 347 13.96 -9.56 -25.70
N LEU A 348 14.28 -10.82 -25.39
CA LEU A 348 15.15 -11.19 -24.27
C LEU A 348 16.27 -12.08 -24.80
N ALA A 349 17.48 -11.56 -24.94
CA ALA A 349 18.57 -12.35 -25.48
C ALA A 349 18.98 -13.44 -24.47
N TYR A 350 19.50 -14.58 -24.95
CA TYR A 350 19.95 -15.64 -24.05
C TYR A 350 21.13 -16.45 -24.61
N VAL A 351 21.90 -17.02 -23.69
CA VAL A 351 22.93 -18.04 -23.91
C VAL A 351 22.61 -19.24 -23.03
N LEU A 352 22.72 -20.44 -23.60
CA LEU A 352 22.60 -21.70 -22.84
C LEU A 352 24.00 -22.23 -22.57
N VAL A 353 24.33 -22.50 -21.31
CA VAL A 353 25.60 -23.11 -20.93
C VAL A 353 25.37 -24.61 -20.84
N GLY A 354 25.85 -25.37 -21.83
CA GLY A 354 25.73 -26.81 -21.85
C GLY A 354 26.48 -27.49 -20.70
N GLU A 355 26.20 -28.76 -20.45
CA GLU A 355 26.84 -29.56 -19.38
C GLU A 355 28.36 -29.67 -19.55
N GLY A 356 28.85 -29.62 -20.79
CA GLY A 356 30.29 -29.59 -21.10
C GLY A 356 30.91 -28.19 -21.07
N GLY A 357 30.13 -27.15 -20.76
CA GLY A 357 30.53 -25.75 -20.81
C GLY A 357 30.37 -25.08 -22.18
N GLU A 358 29.90 -25.80 -23.19
CA GLU A 358 29.67 -25.24 -24.53
C GLU A 358 28.53 -24.21 -24.54
N LEU A 359 28.76 -23.08 -25.20
CA LEU A 359 27.76 -22.01 -25.29
C LEU A 359 26.84 -22.21 -26.50
N GLY A 360 25.55 -22.41 -26.21
CA GLY A 360 24.46 -22.50 -27.18
C GLY A 360 23.58 -21.26 -27.21
N GLY A 361 22.57 -21.28 -28.08
CA GLY A 361 21.58 -20.20 -28.23
C GLY A 361 21.89 -19.19 -29.34
N PRO A 362 20.96 -18.26 -29.59
CA PRO A 362 21.06 -17.31 -30.71
C PRO A 362 22.13 -16.24 -30.48
N VAL A 363 22.40 -15.85 -29.23
CA VAL A 363 23.44 -14.86 -28.91
C VAL A 363 24.83 -15.45 -29.13
N ALA A 364 25.08 -16.67 -28.63
CA ALA A 364 26.38 -17.33 -28.72
C ALA A 364 26.95 -17.40 -30.14
N LYS A 365 26.10 -17.52 -31.16
CA LYS A 365 26.52 -17.56 -32.59
C LYS A 365 27.07 -16.24 -33.13
N ASN A 366 26.78 -15.12 -32.46
CA ASN A 366 27.11 -13.77 -32.93
C ASN A 366 28.26 -13.11 -32.15
N LEU A 367 28.75 -13.77 -31.09
CA LEU A 367 29.87 -13.29 -30.28
C LEU A 367 31.24 -13.58 -30.95
N SER A 368 32.31 -12.95 -30.48
CA SER A 368 33.69 -13.31 -30.81
C SER A 368 34.13 -14.59 -30.06
N GLU A 369 35.30 -15.13 -30.38
CA GLU A 369 35.85 -16.27 -29.61
C GLU A 369 36.22 -15.88 -28.17
N ASP A 370 36.85 -14.71 -27.99
CA ASP A 370 37.21 -14.19 -26.67
C ASP A 370 35.96 -13.93 -25.81
N GLU A 371 34.92 -13.31 -26.40
CA GLU A 371 33.65 -13.08 -25.73
C GLU A 371 32.96 -14.39 -25.34
N ARG A 372 33.09 -15.46 -26.13
CA ARG A 372 32.53 -16.77 -25.76
C ARG A 372 33.32 -17.43 -24.63
N ALA A 373 34.64 -17.33 -24.65
CA ALA A 373 35.51 -17.99 -23.68
C ALA A 373 35.29 -17.46 -22.25
N GLY A 374 35.07 -16.15 -22.08
CA GLY A 374 34.91 -15.51 -20.76
C GLY A 374 33.46 -15.38 -20.26
N LEU A 375 32.44 -15.64 -21.08
CA LEU A 375 31.06 -15.22 -20.77
C LEU A 375 30.49 -15.92 -19.53
N ALA A 376 30.68 -17.23 -19.43
CA ALA A 376 30.13 -18.00 -18.30
C ALA A 376 30.81 -17.59 -16.99
N GLU A 377 32.13 -17.38 -17.01
CA GLU A 377 32.89 -16.92 -15.85
C GLU A 377 32.45 -15.51 -15.41
N HIS A 378 32.35 -14.56 -16.35
CA HIS A 378 31.88 -13.19 -16.05
C HIS A 378 30.46 -13.17 -15.51
N ALA A 379 29.56 -13.99 -16.07
CA ALA A 379 28.18 -14.14 -15.59
C ALA A 379 28.09 -14.86 -14.22
N GLY A 380 29.14 -15.54 -13.78
CA GLY A 380 29.07 -16.48 -12.65
C GLY A 380 28.18 -17.70 -12.94
N ALA A 381 27.97 -18.03 -14.21
CA ALA A 381 27.13 -19.14 -14.65
C ALA A 381 27.88 -20.48 -14.61
N LYS A 382 27.15 -21.55 -14.29
CA LYS A 382 27.67 -22.92 -14.26
C LYS A 382 27.18 -23.72 -15.47
N PRO A 383 27.83 -24.85 -15.81
CA PRO A 383 27.25 -25.82 -16.73
C PRO A 383 25.81 -26.18 -16.33
N GLY A 384 24.90 -26.17 -17.30
CA GLY A 384 23.47 -26.37 -17.07
C GLY A 384 22.65 -25.08 -16.93
N ASP A 385 23.26 -23.91 -16.83
CA ASP A 385 22.53 -22.64 -16.63
C ASP A 385 22.11 -21.94 -17.93
N CYS A 386 21.11 -21.06 -17.82
CA CYS A 386 20.76 -20.10 -18.89
C CYS A 386 21.10 -18.69 -18.45
N VAL A 387 21.80 -17.92 -19.30
CA VAL A 387 22.09 -16.51 -19.06
C VAL A 387 21.17 -15.68 -19.95
N PHE A 388 20.26 -14.91 -19.33
CA PHE A 388 19.40 -13.95 -20.02
C PHE A 388 20.06 -12.58 -20.06
N PHE A 389 19.82 -11.82 -21.13
CA PHE A 389 20.39 -10.50 -21.36
C PHE A 389 19.32 -9.48 -21.76
N ALA A 390 19.46 -8.27 -21.25
CA ALA A 390 18.79 -7.08 -21.75
C ALA A 390 19.84 -6.06 -22.22
N ALA A 391 19.58 -5.42 -23.35
CA ALA A 391 20.45 -4.41 -23.93
C ALA A 391 19.62 -3.25 -24.48
N GLY A 392 19.97 -2.01 -24.13
CA GLY A 392 19.19 -0.83 -24.46
C GLY A 392 19.54 0.36 -23.58
N PRO A 393 18.67 1.39 -23.52
CA PRO A 393 18.83 2.44 -22.52
C PRO A 393 18.73 1.84 -21.11
N ARG A 394 19.48 2.44 -20.18
CA ARG A 394 19.81 1.82 -18.88
C ARG A 394 18.59 1.50 -18.05
N THR A 395 17.67 2.45 -17.95
CA THR A 395 16.45 2.32 -17.14
C THR A 395 15.58 1.15 -17.59
N GLU A 396 15.30 1.04 -18.89
CA GLU A 396 14.47 -0.04 -19.42
C GLU A 396 15.17 -1.41 -19.35
N ALA A 397 16.49 -1.45 -19.59
CA ALA A 397 17.26 -2.70 -19.51
C ALA A 397 17.30 -3.23 -18.07
N LEU A 398 17.57 -2.38 -17.08
CA LEU A 398 17.57 -2.74 -15.66
C LEU A 398 16.18 -3.17 -15.20
N ALA A 399 15.12 -2.42 -15.55
CA ALA A 399 13.75 -2.76 -15.19
C ALA A 399 13.32 -4.13 -15.77
N LEU A 400 13.72 -4.45 -17.00
CA LEU A 400 13.47 -5.75 -17.60
C LEU A 400 14.22 -6.87 -16.86
N LEU A 401 15.51 -6.68 -16.56
CA LEU A 401 16.31 -7.67 -15.86
C LEU A 401 15.84 -7.90 -14.41
N ALA A 402 15.42 -6.85 -13.71
CA ALA A 402 14.80 -6.95 -12.40
C ALA A 402 13.55 -7.85 -12.44
N ALA A 403 12.69 -7.66 -13.45
CA ALA A 403 11.52 -8.49 -13.64
C ALA A 403 11.88 -9.94 -14.00
N VAL A 404 12.89 -10.16 -14.86
CA VAL A 404 13.37 -11.50 -15.22
C VAL A 404 13.93 -12.21 -13.99
N ARG A 405 14.71 -11.51 -13.15
CA ARG A 405 15.25 -12.04 -11.89
C ARG A 405 14.16 -12.56 -10.97
N LEU A 406 13.08 -11.79 -10.77
CA LEU A 406 11.95 -12.22 -9.94
C LEU A 406 11.24 -13.46 -10.53
N GLU A 407 10.97 -13.45 -11.83
CA GLU A 407 10.34 -14.60 -12.51
C GLU A 407 11.22 -15.86 -12.46
N VAL A 408 12.56 -15.71 -12.59
CA VAL A 408 13.52 -16.80 -12.36
C VAL A 408 13.46 -17.28 -10.92
N GLY A 409 13.42 -16.37 -9.95
CA GLY A 409 13.30 -16.70 -8.53
C GLY A 409 12.08 -17.57 -8.24
N GLU A 410 10.92 -17.20 -8.79
CA GLU A 410 9.66 -17.96 -8.66
C GLU A 410 9.74 -19.34 -9.34
N ARG A 411 10.12 -19.38 -10.62
CA ARG A 411 10.14 -20.64 -11.40
C ARG A 411 11.15 -21.66 -10.88
N CYS A 412 12.27 -21.19 -10.34
CA CYS A 412 13.32 -22.03 -9.79
C CYS A 412 13.14 -22.29 -8.28
N GLY A 413 12.06 -21.78 -7.66
CA GLY A 413 11.80 -21.97 -6.23
C GLY A 413 12.90 -21.40 -5.32
N LEU A 414 13.52 -20.28 -5.73
CA LEU A 414 14.64 -19.66 -5.01
C LEU A 414 14.15 -18.70 -3.90
N ILE A 415 12.88 -18.27 -3.97
CA ILE A 415 12.29 -17.32 -3.03
C ILE A 415 11.72 -18.07 -1.83
N ASP A 416 12.31 -17.84 -0.66
CA ASP A 416 11.75 -18.35 0.60
C ASP A 416 10.64 -17.42 1.10
N HIS A 417 9.39 -17.78 0.81
CA HIS A 417 8.20 -16.99 1.22
C HIS A 417 7.96 -16.97 2.74
N SER A 418 8.70 -17.74 3.53
CA SER A 418 8.60 -17.72 5.00
C SER A 418 9.49 -16.64 5.65
N ARG A 419 10.43 -16.07 4.90
CA ARG A 419 11.38 -15.07 5.40
C ARG A 419 10.83 -13.64 5.33
N TRP A 420 11.28 -12.82 6.28
CA TRP A 420 11.11 -11.38 6.30
C TRP A 420 12.47 -10.71 6.08
N GLU A 421 12.65 -10.07 4.93
CA GLU A 421 13.86 -9.34 4.59
C GLU A 421 13.54 -7.86 4.42
N PHE A 422 14.01 -7.08 5.38
CA PHE A 422 13.89 -5.62 5.41
C PHE A 422 15.16 -4.96 4.90
N CYS A 423 15.01 -3.85 4.19
CA CYS A 423 16.13 -3.00 3.80
C CYS A 423 15.67 -1.55 3.64
N TRP A 424 16.47 -0.61 4.13
CA TRP A 424 16.35 0.79 3.74
C TRP A 424 17.07 1.02 2.42
N VAL A 425 16.43 1.74 1.52
CA VAL A 425 17.05 2.28 0.31
C VAL A 425 17.23 3.78 0.50
N VAL A 426 18.48 4.25 0.43
CA VAL A 426 18.89 5.63 0.75
C VAL A 426 19.67 6.24 -0.41
N ASP A 427 20.00 7.53 -0.32
CA ASP A 427 20.80 8.25 -1.32
C ASP A 427 20.19 8.19 -2.73
N ALA A 428 18.86 8.35 -2.81
CA ALA A 428 18.16 8.42 -4.08
C ALA A 428 18.53 9.71 -4.84
N PRO A 429 18.60 9.68 -6.18
CA PRO A 429 18.80 10.89 -6.96
C PRO A 429 17.68 11.90 -6.67
N MET A 430 18.02 13.18 -6.74
CA MET A 430 17.08 14.27 -6.46
C MET A 430 16.17 14.53 -7.66
N PHE A 431 16.70 14.38 -8.87
CA PHE A 431 16.02 14.69 -10.11
C PHE A 431 16.13 13.56 -11.13
N GLU A 432 15.14 13.45 -12.01
CA GLU A 432 15.18 12.63 -13.21
C GLU A 432 14.90 13.47 -14.46
N PRO A 433 15.50 13.13 -15.62
CA PRO A 433 15.27 13.87 -16.86
C PRO A 433 13.86 13.60 -17.39
N VAL A 434 13.20 14.65 -17.89
CA VAL A 434 11.89 14.56 -18.55
C VAL A 434 11.91 15.22 -19.92
N GLU A 435 11.14 14.69 -20.87
CA GLU A 435 10.87 15.38 -22.12
C GLU A 435 9.71 16.38 -21.92
N THR A 436 9.97 17.66 -22.16
CA THR A 436 8.92 18.69 -22.08
C THR A 436 8.12 18.76 -23.39
N PHE A 437 6.94 19.39 -23.34
CA PHE A 437 6.12 19.65 -24.54
C PHE A 437 6.89 20.54 -25.52
N GLY A 438 7.50 19.93 -26.54
CA GLY A 438 8.38 20.59 -27.51
C GLY A 438 9.68 19.85 -27.80
N GLY A 439 10.00 18.79 -27.04
CA GLY A 439 11.20 17.97 -27.22
C GLY A 439 12.46 18.54 -26.56
N GLU A 440 12.33 19.54 -25.68
CA GLU A 440 13.42 20.00 -24.83
C GLU A 440 13.58 19.07 -23.62
N LYS A 441 14.82 18.84 -23.18
CA LYS A 441 15.11 18.05 -21.97
C LYS A 441 14.98 18.96 -20.75
N GLY A 442 14.10 18.60 -19.82
CA GLY A 442 13.95 19.22 -18.51
C GLY A 442 14.25 18.24 -17.38
N TRP A 443 13.97 18.67 -16.15
CA TRP A 443 14.12 17.88 -14.93
C TRP A 443 12.81 17.86 -14.16
N THR A 444 12.53 16.75 -13.48
CA THR A 444 11.48 16.65 -12.46
C THR A 444 12.07 16.06 -11.18
N ALA A 445 11.44 16.31 -10.04
CA ALA A 445 11.81 15.68 -8.78
C ALA A 445 11.39 14.21 -8.76
N ILE A 446 12.25 13.32 -8.25
CA ILE A 446 11.95 11.87 -8.15
C ILE A 446 10.88 11.57 -7.08
N HIS A 447 11.01 12.17 -5.90
CA HIS A 447 10.03 11.97 -4.82
C HIS A 447 8.96 13.07 -4.80
N HIS A 448 9.36 14.29 -4.43
CA HIS A 448 8.53 15.50 -4.48
C HIS A 448 9.43 16.73 -4.36
N PRO A 449 9.01 17.92 -4.84
CA PRO A 449 9.87 19.10 -4.94
C PRO A 449 10.30 19.73 -3.61
N PHE A 450 9.88 19.19 -2.47
CA PHE A 450 10.24 19.68 -1.13
C PHE A 450 11.33 18.83 -0.45
N THR A 451 11.84 17.80 -1.13
CA THR A 451 12.88 16.92 -0.60
C THR A 451 14.22 17.65 -0.56
N ALA A 452 14.91 17.58 0.57
CA ALA A 452 16.21 18.23 0.75
C ALA A 452 17.32 17.51 -0.04
N PRO A 453 18.24 18.25 -0.69
CA PRO A 453 19.49 17.68 -1.15
C PRO A 453 20.35 17.23 0.04
N THR A 454 21.25 16.28 -0.20
CA THR A 454 22.32 15.98 0.76
C THR A 454 23.23 17.20 0.97
N ALA A 455 23.98 17.22 2.08
CA ALA A 455 24.85 18.34 2.42
C ALA A 455 25.89 18.65 1.32
N GLU A 456 26.37 17.63 0.60
CA GLU A 456 27.31 17.78 -0.52
C GLU A 456 26.70 18.52 -1.71
N TRP A 457 25.40 18.31 -1.96
CA TRP A 457 24.69 18.84 -3.12
C TRP A 457 23.93 20.13 -2.86
N ALA A 458 23.74 20.52 -1.59
CA ALA A 458 22.88 21.64 -1.18
C ALA A 458 23.18 22.98 -1.89
N ASP A 459 24.45 23.26 -2.19
CA ASP A 459 24.87 24.51 -2.80
C ASP A 459 25.16 24.41 -4.31
N ARG A 460 24.99 23.23 -4.93
CA ARG A 460 25.44 23.00 -6.31
C ARG A 460 24.64 22.00 -7.14
N PHE A 461 23.47 21.56 -6.69
CA PHE A 461 22.65 20.57 -7.41
C PHE A 461 22.25 21.00 -8.83
N GLU A 462 22.27 22.29 -9.15
CA GLU A 462 22.00 22.81 -10.49
C GLU A 462 23.18 22.65 -11.45
N GLU A 463 24.41 22.49 -10.93
CA GLU A 463 25.61 22.30 -11.76
C GLU A 463 25.60 20.93 -12.44
N ASP A 464 25.10 19.91 -11.74
CA ASP A 464 24.96 18.54 -12.25
C ASP A 464 23.72 17.84 -11.65
N PRO A 465 22.51 18.19 -12.12
CA PRO A 465 21.26 17.67 -11.55
C PRO A 465 21.13 16.15 -11.61
N GLY A 466 21.79 15.50 -12.59
CA GLY A 466 21.73 14.05 -12.76
C GLY A 466 22.55 13.27 -11.73
N GLN A 467 23.47 13.93 -11.03
CA GLN A 467 24.26 13.35 -9.94
C GLN A 467 23.80 13.82 -8.55
N ALA A 468 22.93 14.83 -8.49
CA ALA A 468 22.43 15.38 -7.24
C ALA A 468 21.69 14.32 -6.42
N LEU A 469 22.14 14.11 -5.18
CA LEU A 469 21.54 13.16 -4.25
C LEU A 469 20.63 13.84 -3.24
N SER A 470 19.55 13.16 -2.89
CA SER A 470 18.56 13.60 -1.92
C SER A 470 18.71 12.92 -0.57
N GLN A 471 18.20 13.57 0.48
CA GLN A 471 18.04 12.97 1.82
C GLN A 471 16.71 12.20 1.90
N ALA A 472 16.43 11.39 0.89
CA ALA A 472 15.26 10.52 0.84
C ALA A 472 15.61 9.09 1.24
N TYR A 473 14.61 8.39 1.76
CA TYR A 473 14.75 7.03 2.26
C TYR A 473 13.45 6.27 2.12
N ASP A 474 13.55 5.04 1.61
CA ASP A 474 12.44 4.11 1.45
C ASP A 474 12.70 2.85 2.26
N ILE A 475 11.68 2.35 2.96
CA ILE A 475 11.73 1.07 3.65
C ILE A 475 11.08 -0.01 2.78
N VAL A 476 11.85 -1.04 2.48
CA VAL A 476 11.48 -2.15 1.61
C VAL A 476 11.36 -3.42 2.45
N LEU A 477 10.31 -4.20 2.20
CA LEU A 477 10.09 -5.52 2.78
C LEU A 477 9.77 -6.51 1.67
N ASN A 478 10.60 -7.55 1.50
CA ASN A 478 10.35 -8.64 0.55
C ASN A 478 10.03 -8.14 -0.87
N GLY A 479 10.78 -7.14 -1.36
CA GLY A 479 10.55 -6.53 -2.69
C GLY A 479 9.37 -5.55 -2.78
N ASN A 480 8.73 -5.22 -1.65
CA ASN A 480 7.64 -4.27 -1.58
C ASN A 480 8.11 -3.01 -0.84
N GLU A 481 7.94 -1.84 -1.45
CA GLU A 481 8.05 -0.57 -0.73
C GLU A 481 6.89 -0.48 0.28
N ILE A 482 7.20 -0.44 1.57
CA ILE A 482 6.18 -0.35 2.63
C ILE A 482 6.06 1.07 3.21
N GLY A 483 6.97 1.95 2.84
CA GLY A 483 6.90 3.38 3.11
C GLY A 483 8.12 4.14 2.60
N GLY A 484 7.98 5.46 2.56
CA GLY A 484 9.00 6.36 2.01
C GLY A 484 8.89 7.76 2.59
N GLY A 485 10.00 8.47 2.61
CA GLY A 485 10.14 9.75 3.28
C GLY A 485 11.38 10.52 2.88
N SER A 486 11.49 11.74 3.38
CA SER A 486 12.70 12.55 3.21
C SER A 486 12.80 13.64 4.26
N ILE A 487 14.03 14.14 4.44
CA ILE A 487 14.25 15.45 5.06
C ILE A 487 13.76 16.53 4.11
N ARG A 488 13.16 17.60 4.64
CA ARG A 488 12.53 18.66 3.86
C ARG A 488 13.43 19.87 3.71
N ILE A 489 13.25 20.56 2.59
CA ILE A 489 13.80 21.89 2.40
C ILE A 489 13.03 22.85 3.32
N HIS A 490 13.73 23.46 4.28
CA HIS A 490 13.19 24.52 5.14
C HIS A 490 13.69 25.92 4.73
N ARG A 491 14.70 25.99 3.85
CA ARG A 491 15.30 27.23 3.37
C ARG A 491 14.61 27.72 2.09
N ALA A 492 14.04 28.92 2.13
CA ALA A 492 13.29 29.50 1.01
C ALA A 492 14.15 29.66 -0.27
N ASP A 493 15.43 30.03 -0.12
CA ASP A 493 16.35 30.19 -1.26
C ASP A 493 16.67 28.86 -1.95
N VAL A 494 16.85 27.78 -1.16
CA VAL A 494 17.05 26.43 -1.69
C VAL A 494 15.78 25.92 -2.38
N GLN A 495 14.60 26.15 -1.79
CA GLN A 495 13.33 25.73 -2.37
C GLN A 495 13.07 26.42 -3.72
N GLN A 496 13.41 27.71 -3.83
CA GLN A 496 13.26 28.45 -5.08
C GLN A 496 14.18 27.91 -6.18
N ARG A 497 15.44 27.61 -5.84
CA ARG A 497 16.40 27.00 -6.77
C ARG A 497 15.91 25.64 -7.31
N VAL A 498 15.25 24.84 -6.48
CA VAL A 498 14.60 23.59 -6.91
C VAL A 498 13.45 23.86 -7.89
N PHE A 499 12.58 24.82 -7.60
CA PHE A 499 11.48 25.20 -8.51
C PHE A 499 11.98 25.72 -9.85
N ASP A 500 13.00 26.57 -9.84
CA ASP A 500 13.60 27.12 -11.05
C ASP A 500 14.18 25.99 -11.92
N LEU A 501 14.85 25.00 -11.31
CA LEU A 501 15.45 23.86 -12.00
C LEU A 501 14.41 22.92 -12.65
N ILE A 502 13.28 22.67 -11.97
CA ILE A 502 12.19 21.86 -12.53
C ILE A 502 11.25 22.66 -13.47
N GLY A 503 11.58 23.93 -13.73
CA GLY A 503 10.85 24.78 -14.67
C GLY A 503 9.52 25.32 -14.15
N LEU A 504 9.32 25.37 -12.84
CA LEU A 504 8.13 25.95 -12.22
C LEU A 504 8.31 27.47 -12.10
N SER A 505 7.53 28.26 -12.83
CA SER A 505 7.65 29.73 -12.77
C SER A 505 7.28 30.27 -11.39
N HIS A 506 7.76 31.46 -11.03
CA HIS A 506 7.38 32.14 -9.78
C HIS A 506 5.86 32.30 -9.63
N GLU A 507 5.13 32.57 -10.72
CA GLU A 507 3.67 32.71 -10.68
C GLU A 507 3.00 31.36 -10.40
N GLU A 508 3.47 30.28 -11.01
CA GLU A 508 2.97 28.93 -10.76
C GLU A 508 3.31 28.46 -9.35
N ALA A 509 4.53 28.69 -8.89
CA ALA A 509 4.97 28.36 -7.53
C ALA A 509 4.16 29.14 -6.48
N ALA A 510 3.96 30.46 -6.68
CA ALA A 510 3.14 31.28 -5.79
C ALA A 510 1.66 30.88 -5.83
N SER A 511 1.15 30.50 -7.01
CA SER A 511 -0.20 29.98 -7.14
C SER A 511 -0.33 28.66 -6.38
N GLN A 512 0.45 27.65 -6.71
CA GLN A 512 0.28 26.29 -6.17
C GLN A 512 0.71 26.20 -4.70
N PHE A 513 1.86 26.79 -4.34
CA PHE A 513 2.54 26.60 -3.06
C PHE A 513 2.74 27.89 -2.26
N GLY A 514 2.16 29.02 -2.70
CA GLY A 514 2.42 30.33 -2.08
C GLY A 514 2.12 30.39 -0.58
N PHE A 515 1.14 29.64 -0.09
CA PHE A 515 0.84 29.56 1.34
C PHE A 515 1.94 28.85 2.15
N LEU A 516 2.57 27.81 1.58
CA LEU A 516 3.69 27.12 2.19
C LEU A 516 4.96 27.99 2.15
N LEU A 517 5.24 28.60 1.00
CA LEU A 517 6.38 29.51 0.83
C LEU A 517 6.28 30.74 1.74
N GLU A 518 5.07 31.25 1.94
CA GLU A 518 4.83 32.32 2.91
C GLU A 518 5.09 31.83 4.34
N ALA A 519 4.61 30.64 4.72
CA ALA A 519 4.89 30.06 6.04
C ALA A 519 6.41 29.89 6.29
N PHE A 520 7.18 29.51 5.27
CA PHE A 520 8.63 29.36 5.37
C PHE A 520 9.40 30.68 5.58
N LYS A 521 8.74 31.84 5.50
CA LYS A 521 9.36 33.11 5.88
C LYS A 521 9.37 33.35 7.39
N TYR A 522 8.57 32.60 8.15
CA TYR A 522 8.37 32.81 9.58
C TYR A 522 9.16 31.80 10.43
N GLY A 523 10.38 31.46 10.00
CA GLY A 523 11.30 30.61 10.75
C GLY A 523 10.93 29.13 10.80
N PRO A 524 10.77 28.45 9.65
CA PRO A 524 10.51 27.01 9.61
C PRO A 524 11.71 26.25 10.23
N PRO A 525 11.48 25.28 11.12
CA PRO A 525 12.56 24.44 11.62
C PRO A 525 13.08 23.50 10.53
N PRO A 526 14.32 22.99 10.62
CA PRO A 526 14.68 21.76 9.94
C PRO A 526 13.68 20.66 10.30
N HIS A 527 13.17 19.93 9.33
CA HIS A 527 12.16 18.90 9.57
C HIS A 527 12.24 17.81 8.51
N GLY A 528 11.73 16.64 8.86
CA GLY A 528 11.70 15.47 8.01
C GLY A 528 10.57 14.53 8.42
N GLY A 529 10.24 13.59 7.55
CA GLY A 529 9.16 12.68 7.84
C GLY A 529 9.12 11.47 6.94
N ILE A 530 8.11 10.64 7.15
CA ILE A 530 7.89 9.40 6.43
C ILE A 530 6.39 9.10 6.37
N ALA A 531 5.96 8.39 5.34
CA ALA A 531 4.64 7.79 5.27
C ALA A 531 4.75 6.28 5.04
N LEU A 532 4.09 5.47 5.87
CA LEU A 532 3.96 4.03 5.66
C LEU A 532 2.60 3.69 5.05
N GLY A 533 2.60 2.83 4.02
CA GLY A 533 1.38 2.30 3.43
C GLY A 533 0.71 1.28 4.35
N LEU A 534 -0.24 1.71 5.19
CA LEU A 534 -0.85 0.86 6.21
C LEU A 534 -1.58 -0.35 5.60
N ASP A 535 -2.25 -0.16 4.46
CA ASP A 535 -2.94 -1.25 3.77
C ASP A 535 -1.97 -2.36 3.35
N ARG A 536 -0.81 -1.98 2.80
CA ARG A 536 0.24 -2.92 2.38
C ARG A 536 0.90 -3.58 3.58
N LEU A 537 1.18 -2.82 4.64
CA LEU A 537 1.73 -3.35 5.89
C LEU A 537 0.86 -4.48 6.47
N VAL A 538 -0.46 -4.25 6.55
CA VAL A 538 -1.41 -5.22 7.11
C VAL A 538 -1.59 -6.41 6.15
N ALA A 539 -1.58 -6.18 4.83
CA ALA A 539 -1.64 -7.27 3.87
C ALA A 539 -0.46 -8.23 4.04
N LEU A 540 0.76 -7.71 4.18
CA LEU A 540 1.96 -8.51 4.43
C LEU A 540 1.86 -9.26 5.77
N LEU A 541 1.50 -8.57 6.86
CA LEU A 541 1.33 -9.18 8.20
C LEU A 541 0.30 -10.31 8.24
N THR A 542 -0.71 -10.26 7.39
CA THR A 542 -1.80 -11.25 7.37
C THR A 542 -1.65 -12.29 6.25
N GLY A 543 -0.58 -12.21 5.45
CA GLY A 543 -0.39 -13.06 4.28
C GLY A 543 -1.48 -12.89 3.22
N ALA A 544 -2.12 -11.72 3.16
CA ALA A 544 -3.17 -11.45 2.18
C ALA A 544 -2.58 -11.22 0.79
N GLU A 545 -3.13 -11.87 -0.22
CA GLU A 545 -2.69 -11.73 -1.62
C GLU A 545 -3.03 -10.35 -2.22
N SER A 546 -4.01 -9.64 -1.64
CA SER A 546 -4.41 -8.30 -2.07
C SER A 546 -4.71 -7.40 -0.87
N ILE A 547 -4.39 -6.11 -0.99
CA ILE A 547 -4.77 -5.09 -0.01
C ILE A 547 -6.30 -4.99 0.17
N ARG A 548 -7.09 -5.44 -0.82
CA ARG A 548 -8.56 -5.47 -0.72
C ARG A 548 -9.04 -6.38 0.40
N ASP A 549 -8.28 -7.40 0.75
CA ASP A 549 -8.65 -8.32 1.83
C ASP A 549 -8.45 -7.73 3.24
N VAL A 550 -7.70 -6.64 3.35
CA VAL A 550 -7.46 -5.94 4.62
C VAL A 550 -8.19 -4.59 4.69
N ILE A 551 -9.00 -4.27 3.68
CA ILE A 551 -9.89 -3.11 3.64
C ILE A 551 -11.33 -3.62 3.80
N ALA A 552 -12.12 -2.97 4.65
CA ALA A 552 -13.48 -3.43 4.93
C ALA A 552 -14.35 -3.44 3.65
N PHE A 553 -14.37 -2.32 2.92
CA PHE A 553 -15.17 -2.11 1.71
C PHE A 553 -14.29 -1.54 0.58
N PRO A 554 -13.46 -2.38 -0.05
CA PRO A 554 -12.55 -1.93 -1.11
C PRO A 554 -13.30 -1.70 -2.44
N LYS A 555 -12.66 -0.95 -3.34
CA LYS A 555 -13.04 -0.90 -4.75
C LYS A 555 -12.44 -2.09 -5.51
N SER A 556 -13.13 -2.54 -6.55
CA SER A 556 -12.64 -3.58 -7.47
C SER A 556 -11.51 -3.05 -8.37
N ALA A 557 -11.00 -3.91 -9.25
CA ALA A 557 -9.93 -3.55 -10.19
C ALA A 557 -10.34 -2.46 -11.20
N SER A 558 -11.64 -2.24 -11.41
CA SER A 558 -12.14 -1.16 -12.27
C SER A 558 -12.35 0.16 -11.51
N GLY A 559 -12.06 0.20 -10.20
CA GLY A 559 -12.38 1.34 -9.34
C GLY A 559 -13.85 1.39 -8.89
N ALA A 560 -14.69 0.47 -9.37
CA ALA A 560 -16.10 0.39 -8.97
C ALA A 560 -16.26 -0.25 -7.58
N ASP A 561 -17.38 0.01 -6.93
CA ASP A 561 -17.84 -0.67 -5.73
C ASP A 561 -18.98 -1.63 -6.09
N PRO A 562 -18.73 -2.95 -6.22
CA PRO A 562 -19.77 -3.93 -6.54
C PRO A 562 -20.88 -4.03 -5.48
N LEU A 563 -20.61 -3.62 -4.23
CA LEU A 563 -21.59 -3.68 -3.14
C LEU A 563 -22.65 -2.59 -3.31
N THR A 564 -22.22 -1.34 -3.55
CA THR A 564 -23.12 -0.18 -3.62
C THR A 564 -23.51 0.19 -5.04
N GLY A 565 -22.79 -0.32 -6.04
CA GLY A 565 -22.92 0.05 -7.44
C GLY A 565 -22.24 1.38 -7.81
N ALA A 566 -21.42 1.94 -6.93
CA ALA A 566 -20.72 3.20 -7.19
C ALA A 566 -19.55 3.02 -8.18
N PRO A 567 -19.16 4.07 -8.92
CA PRO A 567 -19.84 5.37 -9.04
C PRO A 567 -21.14 5.27 -9.86
N THR A 568 -22.11 6.16 -9.57
CA THR A 568 -23.38 6.25 -10.31
C THR A 568 -23.60 7.66 -10.88
N PRO A 569 -24.41 7.82 -11.94
CA PRO A 569 -24.82 9.14 -12.40
C PRO A 569 -25.58 9.90 -11.32
N ILE A 570 -25.29 11.19 -11.15
CA ILE A 570 -26.07 12.09 -10.30
C ILE A 570 -27.32 12.60 -11.04
N SER A 571 -28.32 13.04 -10.28
CA SER A 571 -29.53 13.64 -10.87
C SER A 571 -29.22 14.98 -11.56
N PRO A 572 -30.01 15.38 -12.58
CA PRO A 572 -29.86 16.69 -13.21
C PRO A 572 -30.00 17.87 -12.24
N ALA A 573 -30.80 17.72 -11.17
CA ALA A 573 -30.94 18.74 -10.14
C ALA A 573 -29.64 18.93 -9.34
N GLN A 574 -29.05 17.82 -8.85
CA GLN A 574 -27.76 17.85 -8.14
C GLN A 574 -26.65 18.43 -9.01
N ARG A 575 -26.60 18.06 -10.30
CA ARG A 575 -25.60 18.56 -11.24
C ARG A 575 -25.67 20.09 -11.42
N ARG A 576 -26.88 20.64 -11.53
CA ARG A 576 -27.11 22.10 -11.60
C ARG A 576 -26.72 22.78 -10.31
N GLU A 577 -27.14 22.25 -9.16
CA GLU A 577 -26.83 22.82 -7.85
C GLU A 577 -25.32 22.82 -7.59
N ALA A 578 -24.62 21.75 -7.94
CA ALA A 578 -23.17 21.66 -7.80
C ALA A 578 -22.39 22.62 -8.71
N GLY A 579 -23.04 23.26 -9.69
CA GLY A 579 -22.41 24.24 -10.57
C GLY A 579 -21.40 23.64 -11.56
N ILE A 580 -21.52 22.35 -11.89
CA ILE A 580 -20.57 21.61 -12.75
C ILE A 580 -20.40 22.27 -14.13
N ASP A 581 -21.49 22.78 -14.69
CA ASP A 581 -21.48 23.40 -16.03
C ASP A 581 -21.22 24.91 -16.02
N VAL A 582 -20.99 25.51 -14.84
CA VAL A 582 -20.77 26.95 -14.75
C VAL A 582 -19.39 27.27 -15.28
N VAL A 583 -19.36 28.05 -16.36
CA VAL A 583 -18.11 28.66 -16.85
C VAL A 583 -17.77 29.83 -15.92
N PRO A 584 -16.62 29.80 -15.22
CA PRO A 584 -16.21 30.91 -14.37
C PRO A 584 -16.12 32.19 -15.20
N GLY A 585 -16.81 33.25 -14.78
CA GLY A 585 -16.60 34.57 -15.37
C GLY A 585 -15.16 35.02 -15.11
N LYS A 586 -14.53 35.74 -16.06
CA LYS A 586 -13.20 36.36 -15.85
C LYS A 586 -13.26 37.22 -14.59
N SER A 587 -12.71 36.75 -13.46
CA SER A 587 -12.60 37.59 -12.28
C SER A 587 -11.60 38.71 -12.56
N SER A 588 -12.06 39.96 -12.60
CA SER A 588 -11.18 41.11 -12.51
C SER A 588 -10.44 41.03 -11.17
N GLY A 589 -9.14 40.78 -11.21
CA GLY A 589 -8.30 40.72 -10.02
C GLY A 589 -8.31 42.04 -9.26
N THR A 590 -9.07 42.09 -8.17
CA THR A 590 -8.80 43.00 -7.04
C THR A 590 -9.40 42.37 -5.78
N GLY A 591 -8.59 41.58 -5.06
CA GLY A 591 -8.84 41.33 -3.65
C GLY A 591 -8.65 42.65 -2.89
N ARG A 592 -9.75 43.36 -2.59
CA ARG A 592 -9.73 44.39 -1.55
C ARG A 592 -10.05 43.72 -0.23
N HIS A 593 -9.04 43.56 0.62
CA HIS A 593 -9.23 43.49 2.06
C HIS A 593 -10.10 44.66 2.50
N ARG A 594 -11.33 44.40 2.94
CA ARG A 594 -12.03 45.30 3.86
C ARG A 594 -11.57 44.93 5.27
N ALA A 595 -10.64 45.72 5.78
CA ALA A 595 -10.51 45.92 7.21
C ALA A 595 -11.69 46.83 7.62
N ASP A 596 -12.61 46.30 8.41
CA ASP A 596 -13.67 47.11 9.02
C ASP A 596 -13.09 47.79 10.27
N ASP A 597 -12.91 49.11 10.16
CA ASP A 597 -12.69 50.01 11.30
C ASP A 597 -13.96 50.08 12.15
N ALA A 598 -13.96 49.37 13.29
CA ALA A 598 -14.96 49.56 14.33
C ALA A 598 -14.70 50.87 15.08
N LYS A 599 -15.42 51.93 14.72
CA LYS A 599 -15.58 53.12 15.57
C LYS A 599 -16.46 52.77 16.77
N VAL A 600 -15.82 52.70 17.92
CA VAL A 600 -16.44 52.76 19.25
C VAL A 600 -17.09 54.14 19.42
N THR A 601 -18.41 54.16 19.62
CA THR A 601 -19.07 55.28 20.32
C THR A 601 -20.02 54.70 21.36
N ASP A 602 -19.62 54.88 22.62
CA ASP A 602 -20.48 54.80 23.80
C ASP A 602 -21.75 55.63 23.61
N ARG A 603 -22.89 55.06 24.00
CA ARG A 603 -23.86 55.72 24.90
C ARG A 603 -24.91 54.74 25.43
N VAL A 604 -24.81 54.57 26.74
CA VAL A 604 -25.81 54.06 27.68
C VAL A 604 -27.11 54.86 27.60
N GLY A 605 -28.26 54.19 27.79
CA GLY A 605 -29.45 54.85 28.36
C GLY A 605 -30.82 54.36 27.86
N SER A 606 -31.42 53.48 28.66
CA SER A 606 -32.82 53.51 29.14
C SER A 606 -34.02 53.67 28.20
N ASP A 607 -34.92 52.69 28.37
CA ASP A 607 -36.37 52.81 28.54
C ASP A 607 -37.35 52.86 27.36
N ASP A 608 -38.44 52.14 27.66
CA ASP A 608 -39.82 52.22 27.18
C ASP A 608 -40.27 51.51 25.88
N ALA A 609 -40.83 50.32 26.13
CA ALA A 609 -42.25 50.01 26.03
C ALA A 609 -43.02 50.18 24.69
N ALA A 610 -43.69 49.06 24.37
CA ALA A 610 -45.07 48.94 23.91
C ALA A 610 -45.41 48.89 22.41
N SER A 611 -46.22 47.85 22.13
CA SER A 611 -47.31 47.74 21.15
C SER A 611 -46.99 47.44 19.67
N GLY A 612 -47.23 46.18 19.29
CA GLY A 612 -48.40 45.79 18.50
C GLY A 612 -48.47 46.21 17.03
N ALA A 613 -48.18 45.27 16.13
CA ALA A 613 -49.07 44.72 15.09
C ALA A 613 -48.32 43.64 14.31
#